data_AF-A0A816ZST6-F1
#
_entry.id   AF-A0A816ZST6-F1
#
_cell.length_a   1.000
_cell.length_b   1.000
_cell.length_c   1.000
_cell.angle_alpha   90.00
_cell.angle_beta   90.00
_cell.angle_gamma   90.00
#
_symmetry.space_group_name_H-M   'P 1'
#
loop_
_entity.id
_entity.type
_entity.pdbx_description
1 polymer ?
#
loop_
_entity_poly.entity_id
_entity_poly.type
_entity_poly.pdbx_seq_one_letter_code
_entity_poly.pdbx_strand_id
1 'polypeptide(L)'
;MIFCATNRLHMMDDAFLRRMSGKFFVGRPSSHARKSILSGMKSWHVAPHLLESLTMATTNFSGAALRALRRLITVHCIEMQRIKPRYQLDYRTMLYLADTTARQYRIVIGSETLPTLLLRVADSDSSFENNQESAARFNDLPNKKDSLYTGKIIINLHMRRIDVEAINIHPITSEREKVVYLDFLSDSETNMQELLERLTIYGNSRNFQLFQLIDLNLLSAESAYGEKEKFETLKECLDECAAVSSFYDRIRFRFLGWRK
;
A
#
# COMPACT_ATOMS: atom_id res chain seq x y z
N MET A 1 34.16 -14.71 -6.78
CA MET A 1 32.70 -14.56 -6.58
C MET A 1 32.26 -13.35 -7.38
N ILE A 2 31.30 -13.50 -8.31
CA ILE A 2 30.82 -12.41 -9.16
C ILE A 2 29.41 -12.05 -8.68
N PHE A 3 29.19 -10.77 -8.38
CA PHE A 3 27.87 -10.23 -8.09
C PHE A 3 27.37 -9.44 -9.28
N CYS A 4 26.11 -9.68 -9.64
CA CYS A 4 25.43 -8.95 -10.71
C CYS A 4 24.09 -8.43 -10.17
N ALA A 5 23.69 -7.25 -10.61
CA ALA A 5 22.40 -6.65 -10.29
C ALA A 5 21.71 -6.22 -11.58
N THR A 6 20.41 -6.48 -11.68
CA THR A 6 19.57 -6.04 -12.79
C THR A 6 18.20 -5.67 -12.24
N ASN A 7 17.58 -4.64 -12.82
CA ASN A 7 16.18 -4.31 -12.59
C ASN A 7 15.25 -4.97 -13.63
N ARG A 8 15.82 -5.66 -14.62
CA ARG A 8 15.10 -6.28 -15.74
C ARG A 8 15.67 -7.67 -16.00
N LEU A 9 15.28 -8.63 -15.17
CA LEU A 9 15.80 -9.99 -15.23
C LEU A 9 15.50 -10.66 -16.58
N HIS A 10 14.35 -10.37 -17.18
CA HIS A 10 13.92 -10.93 -18.46
C HIS A 10 14.66 -10.41 -19.68
N MET A 11 15.28 -9.24 -19.58
CA MET A 11 16.14 -8.72 -20.64
C MET A 11 17.55 -9.32 -20.59
N MET A 12 17.86 -10.11 -19.55
CA MET A 12 19.15 -10.79 -19.48
C MET A 12 19.16 -12.01 -20.40
N ASP A 13 20.31 -12.23 -21.02
CA ASP A 13 20.55 -13.40 -21.85
C ASP A 13 20.41 -14.71 -21.06
N ASP A 14 19.69 -15.67 -21.62
CA ASP A 14 19.42 -16.95 -20.96
C ASP A 14 20.70 -17.77 -20.73
N ALA A 15 21.69 -17.69 -21.62
CA ALA A 15 22.97 -18.38 -21.44
C ALA A 15 23.77 -17.76 -20.28
N PHE A 16 23.68 -16.45 -20.09
CA PHE A 16 24.20 -15.79 -18.90
C PHE A 16 23.47 -16.23 -17.63
N LEU A 17 22.13 -16.24 -17.63
CA LEU A 17 21.32 -16.63 -16.48
C LEU A 17 21.55 -18.08 -16.02
N ARG A 18 21.88 -18.99 -16.94
CA ARG A 18 22.24 -20.39 -16.63
C ARG A 18 23.59 -20.54 -15.92
N ARG A 19 24.47 -19.55 -16.03
CA ARG A 19 25.78 -19.54 -15.36
C ARG A 19 25.72 -18.98 -13.93
N MET A 20 24.61 -18.36 -13.55
CA MET A 20 24.42 -17.83 -12.19
C MET A 20 23.95 -18.94 -11.25
N SER A 21 24.76 -19.24 -10.23
CA SER A 21 24.48 -20.29 -9.24
C SER A 21 23.40 -19.91 -8.22
N GLY A 22 23.14 -18.62 -8.03
CA GLY A 22 22.12 -18.10 -7.12
C GLY A 22 21.42 -16.87 -7.68
N LYS A 23 20.12 -16.74 -7.41
CA LYS A 23 19.30 -15.60 -7.79
C LYS A 23 18.56 -15.14 -6.54
N PHE A 24 18.72 -13.87 -6.19
CA PHE A 24 18.06 -13.26 -5.04
C PHE A 24 17.17 -12.13 -5.54
N PHE A 25 15.90 -12.16 -5.18
CA PHE A 25 14.98 -11.07 -5.46
C PHE A 25 15.10 -10.02 -4.35
N VAL A 26 15.29 -8.76 -4.75
CA VAL A 26 15.31 -7.63 -3.82
C VAL A 26 14.02 -6.84 -4.02
N GLY A 27 13.03 -7.15 -3.18
CA GLY A 27 11.73 -6.48 -3.20
C GLY A 27 11.76 -5.07 -2.59
N ARG A 28 10.59 -4.43 -2.55
CA ARG A 28 10.43 -3.17 -1.84
C ARG A 28 10.55 -3.38 -0.32
N PRO A 29 11.01 -2.37 0.44
CA PRO A 29 11.11 -2.47 1.88
C PRO A 29 9.76 -2.75 2.53
N SER A 30 9.74 -3.72 3.46
CA SER A 30 8.62 -3.98 4.36
C SER A 30 8.31 -2.76 5.22
N SER A 31 7.12 -2.69 5.82
CA SER A 31 6.73 -1.58 6.70
C SER A 31 7.75 -1.28 7.80
N HIS A 32 8.28 -2.32 8.45
CA HIS A 32 9.32 -2.14 9.46
C HIS A 32 10.65 -1.66 8.88
N ALA A 33 11.05 -2.14 7.70
CA ALA A 33 12.22 -1.62 7.01
C ALA A 33 12.03 -0.15 6.62
N ARG A 34 10.84 0.24 6.14
CA ARG A 34 10.50 1.64 5.84
C ARG A 34 10.57 2.50 7.08
N LYS A 35 9.92 2.06 8.16
CA LYS A 35 9.96 2.72 9.47
C LYS A 35 11.39 2.88 9.98
N SER A 36 12.23 1.85 9.85
CA SER A 36 13.66 1.89 10.23
C SER A 36 14.47 2.89 9.40
N ILE A 37 14.24 2.96 8.09
CA ILE A 37 14.89 3.94 7.21
C ILE A 37 14.48 5.38 7.58
N LEU A 38 13.18 5.57 7.83
CA LEU A 38 12.57 6.86 8.19
C LEU A 38 12.96 7.29 9.61
N SER A 39 13.09 6.37 10.57
CA SER A 39 13.46 6.66 11.95
C SER A 39 14.89 7.18 12.11
N GLY A 40 15.72 7.10 11.05
CA GLY A 40 17.02 7.76 11.05
C GLY A 40 16.94 9.29 11.01
N MET A 41 15.76 9.89 10.85
CA MET A 41 15.55 11.34 11.03
C MET A 41 15.75 11.74 12.49
N LYS A 42 16.14 13.00 12.73
CA LYS A 42 16.16 13.52 14.11
C LYS A 42 14.74 13.55 14.66
N SER A 43 14.55 13.13 15.91
CA SER A 43 13.22 12.98 16.55
C SER A 43 12.41 14.27 16.63
N TRP A 44 13.06 15.43 16.53
CA TRP A 44 12.38 16.73 16.50
C TRP A 44 11.91 17.13 15.09
N HIS A 45 12.33 16.47 14.02
CA HIS A 45 11.81 16.73 12.67
C HIS A 45 10.38 16.18 12.51
N VAL A 46 10.14 14.96 13.02
CA VAL A 46 8.89 14.22 12.85
C VAL A 46 8.51 13.60 14.19
N ALA A 47 7.34 13.95 14.72
CA ALA A 47 6.86 13.40 15.97
C ALA A 47 6.66 11.86 15.85
N PRO A 48 6.88 11.08 16.93
CA PRO A 48 6.78 9.62 16.87
C PRO A 48 5.44 9.09 16.34
N HIS A 49 4.32 9.76 16.64
CA HIS A 49 2.99 9.38 16.16
C HIS A 49 2.83 9.59 14.65
N LEU A 50 3.52 10.58 14.07
CA LEU A 50 3.52 10.82 12.63
C LEU A 50 4.39 9.82 11.88
N LEU A 51 5.37 9.20 12.53
CA LEU A 51 6.23 8.20 11.88
C LEU A 51 5.45 6.97 11.39
N GLU A 52 4.44 6.54 12.14
CA GLU A 52 3.56 5.44 11.70
C GLU A 52 2.74 5.84 10.48
N SER A 53 2.15 7.04 10.53
CA SER A 53 1.40 7.60 9.41
C SER A 53 2.27 7.77 8.17
N LEU A 54 3.51 8.23 8.32
CA LEU A 54 4.49 8.36 7.24
C LEU A 54 4.86 6.99 6.67
N THR A 55 5.00 5.98 7.52
CA THR A 55 5.30 4.60 7.10
C THR A 55 4.17 4.00 6.26
N MET A 56 2.92 4.34 6.60
CA MET A 56 1.73 4.01 5.81
C MET A 56 1.71 4.79 4.48
N ALA A 57 1.89 6.11 4.53
CA ALA A 57 1.88 6.97 3.33
C ALA A 57 2.97 6.62 2.32
N THR A 58 4.07 6.02 2.79
CA THR A 58 5.21 5.57 1.97
C THR A 58 5.11 4.11 1.54
N THR A 59 3.90 3.52 1.61
CA THR A 59 3.63 2.23 0.97
C THR A 59 4.12 2.26 -0.48
N ASN A 60 4.73 1.16 -0.95
CA ASN A 60 5.31 1.03 -2.29
C ASN A 60 6.54 1.90 -2.59
N PHE A 61 7.09 2.63 -1.60
CA PHE A 61 8.34 3.35 -1.82
C PHE A 61 9.55 2.41 -1.86
N SER A 62 10.44 2.63 -2.82
CA SER A 62 11.76 1.99 -2.83
C SER A 62 12.65 2.56 -1.72
N GLY A 63 13.74 1.85 -1.38
CA GLY A 63 14.75 2.37 -0.45
C GLY A 63 15.34 3.72 -0.89
N ALA A 64 15.46 3.95 -2.20
CA ALA A 64 15.93 5.23 -2.75
C ALA A 64 14.90 6.35 -2.54
N ALA A 65 13.61 6.09 -2.81
CA ALA A 65 12.54 7.05 -2.59
C ALA A 65 12.41 7.44 -1.11
N LEU A 66 12.54 6.48 -0.19
CA LEU A 66 12.52 6.76 1.25
C LEU A 66 13.70 7.65 1.70
N ARG A 67 14.89 7.42 1.15
CA ARG A 67 16.07 8.26 1.44
C ARG A 67 15.91 9.66 0.86
N ALA A 68 15.32 9.79 -0.33
CA ALA A 68 15.00 11.08 -0.93
C ALA A 68 13.96 11.84 -0.08
N LEU A 69 12.86 11.20 0.30
CA LEU A 69 11.85 11.78 1.20
C LEU A 69 12.45 12.23 2.52
N ARG A 70 13.28 11.39 3.16
CA ARG A 70 13.97 11.74 4.40
C ARG A 70 14.85 12.98 4.26
N ARG A 71 15.57 13.12 3.15
CA ARG A 71 16.38 14.32 2.86
C ARG A 71 15.47 15.53 2.66
N LEU A 72 14.41 15.39 1.89
CA LEU A 72 13.43 16.46 1.63
C LEU A 72 12.80 16.97 2.93
N ILE A 73 12.32 16.07 3.81
CA ILE A 73 11.80 16.42 5.13
C ILE A 73 12.86 17.15 5.97
N THR A 74 14.11 16.66 5.97
CA THR A 74 15.19 17.27 6.75
C THR A 74 15.49 18.69 6.28
N VAL A 75 15.58 18.91 4.96
CA VAL A 75 15.80 20.24 4.38
C VAL A 75 14.64 21.16 4.73
N HIS A 76 13.40 20.72 4.54
CA HIS A 76 12.21 21.49 4.87
C HIS A 76 12.17 21.90 6.35
N CYS A 77 12.43 20.98 7.28
CA CYS A 77 12.45 21.30 8.71
C CYS A 77 13.56 22.28 9.08
N ILE A 78 14.75 22.17 8.46
CA ILE A 78 15.86 23.12 8.69
C ILE A 78 15.49 24.51 8.19
N GLU A 79 14.87 24.62 7.01
CA GLU A 79 14.41 25.90 6.45
C GLU A 79 13.34 26.54 7.34
N MET A 80 12.33 25.77 7.75
CA MET A 80 11.26 26.26 8.62
C MET A 80 11.78 26.64 10.01
N GLN A 81 12.80 25.95 10.51
CA GLN A 81 13.42 26.28 11.81
C GLN A 81 14.09 27.66 11.83
N ARG A 82 14.57 28.15 10.67
CA ARG A 82 15.14 29.50 10.56
C ARG A 82 14.09 30.59 10.84
N ILE A 83 12.82 30.30 10.54
CA ILE A 83 11.69 31.22 10.73
C ILE A 83 11.03 30.98 12.08
N LYS A 84 10.78 29.70 12.43
CA LYS A 84 10.12 29.27 13.65
C LYS A 84 11.03 28.31 14.43
N PRO A 85 11.74 28.80 15.47
CA PRO A 85 12.52 27.92 16.33
C PRO A 85 11.64 26.79 16.87
N ARG A 86 12.14 25.54 16.84
CA ARG A 86 11.40 24.32 17.23
C ARG A 86 10.20 23.98 16.33
N TYR A 87 10.24 24.36 15.05
CA TYR A 87 9.30 23.85 14.07
C TYR A 87 9.29 22.30 14.08
N GLN A 88 8.08 21.73 14.13
CA GLN A 88 7.83 20.31 13.94
C GLN A 88 6.92 20.16 12.74
N LEU A 89 7.18 19.14 11.92
CA LEU A 89 6.38 18.84 10.76
C LEU A 89 4.96 18.46 11.18
N ASP A 90 3.95 19.07 10.57
CA ASP A 90 2.56 18.67 10.75
C ASP A 90 2.18 17.54 9.76
N TYR A 91 1.02 16.92 10.02
CA TYR A 91 0.55 15.77 9.23
C TYR A 91 0.33 16.13 7.75
N ARG A 92 -0.28 17.29 7.46
CA ARG A 92 -0.57 17.72 6.08
C ARG A 92 0.70 17.99 5.28
N THR A 93 1.65 18.74 5.85
CA THR A 93 2.93 19.03 5.18
C THR A 93 3.73 17.74 4.98
N MET A 94 3.70 16.83 5.96
CA MET A 94 4.31 15.50 5.82
C MET A 94 3.77 14.74 4.60
N LEU A 95 2.44 14.67 4.44
CA LEU A 95 1.83 14.00 3.29
C LEU A 95 2.15 14.72 1.97
N TYR A 96 2.20 16.05 1.95
CA TYR A 96 2.58 16.82 0.76
C TYR A 96 4.02 16.52 0.30
N LEU A 97 4.98 16.45 1.23
CA LEU A 97 6.36 16.09 0.92
C LEU A 97 6.47 14.62 0.45
N ALA A 98 5.66 13.73 1.04
CA ALA A 98 5.55 12.35 0.60
C ALA A 98 4.97 12.25 -0.83
N ASP A 99 3.91 13.01 -1.14
CA ASP A 99 3.31 13.07 -2.48
C ASP A 99 4.33 13.55 -3.52
N THR A 100 5.03 14.64 -3.22
CA THR A 100 6.08 15.19 -4.09
C THR A 100 7.12 14.12 -4.43
N THR A 101 7.55 13.35 -3.42
CA THR A 101 8.50 12.25 -3.63
C THR A 101 7.87 11.11 -4.42
N ALA A 102 6.62 10.73 -4.13
CA ALA A 102 5.91 9.68 -4.85
C ALA A 102 5.83 10.00 -6.35
N ARG A 103 5.45 11.23 -6.71
CA ARG A 103 5.38 11.69 -8.11
C ARG A 103 6.74 11.66 -8.79
N GLN A 104 7.78 12.13 -8.12
CA GLN A 104 9.16 12.11 -8.66
C GLN A 104 9.61 10.69 -9.01
N TYR A 105 9.24 9.71 -8.18
CA TYR A 105 9.57 8.30 -8.38
C TYR A 105 8.50 7.50 -9.15
N ARG A 106 7.44 8.17 -9.64
CA ARG A 106 6.30 7.56 -10.34
C ARG A 106 5.63 6.42 -9.55
N ILE A 107 5.49 6.61 -8.25
CA ILE A 107 4.82 5.67 -7.34
C ILE A 107 3.35 6.07 -7.26
N VAL A 108 2.52 5.43 -8.08
CA VAL A 108 1.09 5.70 -8.19
C VAL A 108 0.26 4.47 -7.78
N ILE A 109 -0.96 4.72 -7.30
CA ILE A 109 -2.03 3.75 -7.07
C ILE A 109 -3.21 4.24 -7.91
N GLY A 110 -3.51 3.52 -9.01
CA GLY A 110 -4.45 4.02 -10.02
C GLY A 110 -3.91 5.29 -10.70
N SER A 111 -4.70 6.37 -10.70
CA SER A 111 -4.33 7.66 -11.29
C SER A 111 -3.59 8.61 -10.34
N GLU A 112 -3.46 8.26 -9.06
CA GLU A 112 -2.97 9.18 -8.02
C GLU A 112 -1.89 8.53 -7.16
N THR A 113 -1.38 9.25 -6.16
CA THR A 113 -0.45 8.71 -5.17
C THR A 113 -1.20 8.43 -3.87
N LEU A 114 -0.70 7.48 -3.07
CA LEU A 114 -1.29 7.21 -1.75
C LEU A 114 -1.31 8.45 -0.83
N PRO A 115 -0.24 9.28 -0.75
CA PRO A 115 -0.29 10.51 0.03
C PRO A 115 -1.38 11.49 -0.41
N THR A 116 -1.67 11.58 -1.72
CA THR A 116 -2.78 12.40 -2.24
C THR A 116 -4.13 11.87 -1.74
N LEU A 117 -4.34 10.55 -1.79
CA LEU A 117 -5.56 9.92 -1.26
C LEU A 117 -5.71 10.20 0.24
N LEU A 118 -4.63 10.06 1.01
CA LEU A 118 -4.64 10.32 2.46
C LEU A 118 -4.89 11.80 2.80
N LEU A 119 -4.45 12.74 1.96
CA LEU A 119 -4.75 14.16 2.13
C LEU A 119 -6.25 14.43 2.01
N ARG A 120 -6.92 13.84 1.01
CA ARG A 120 -8.38 13.97 0.84
C ARG A 120 -9.14 13.44 2.04
N VAL A 121 -8.72 12.28 2.56
CA VAL A 121 -9.33 11.71 3.77
C VAL A 121 -9.18 12.68 4.94
N ALA A 122 -7.98 13.24 5.16
CA ALA A 122 -7.75 14.20 6.22
C ALA A 122 -8.54 15.52 6.06
N ASP A 123 -8.76 15.96 4.82
CA ASP A 123 -9.58 17.13 4.55
C ASP A 123 -11.06 16.84 4.79
N SER A 124 -11.52 15.63 4.44
CA SER A 124 -12.88 15.19 4.74
C SER A 124 -13.13 15.11 6.25
N ASP A 125 -12.21 14.54 7.05
CA ASP A 125 -12.36 14.41 8.50
C ASP A 125 -12.60 15.76 9.19
N SER A 126 -11.98 16.84 8.72
CA SER A 126 -12.20 18.20 9.25
C SER A 126 -13.60 18.76 9.04
N SER A 127 -14.37 18.16 8.12
CA SER A 127 -15.77 18.50 7.84
C SER A 127 -16.78 17.48 8.39
N PHE A 128 -16.32 16.30 8.84
CA PHE A 128 -17.15 15.14 9.17
C PHE A 128 -17.45 14.93 10.65
N GLU A 129 -16.98 15.81 11.56
CA GLU A 129 -17.32 15.73 12.99
C GLU A 129 -18.84 15.78 13.28
N ASN A 130 -19.67 16.19 12.31
CA ASN A 130 -21.13 16.26 12.47
C ASN A 130 -21.94 15.14 11.76
N ASN A 131 -21.33 14.25 10.96
CA ASN A 131 -22.05 13.24 10.15
C ASN A 131 -21.44 11.82 10.22
N GLN A 132 -21.09 11.36 11.42
CA GLN A 132 -20.28 10.15 11.67
C GLN A 132 -20.89 8.78 11.30
N GLU A 133 -22.15 8.70 10.85
CA GLU A 133 -22.81 7.39 10.68
C GLU A 133 -22.92 6.86 9.25
N SER A 134 -22.79 7.67 8.18
CA SER A 134 -23.18 7.22 6.83
C SER A 134 -22.07 7.12 5.77
N ALA A 135 -20.89 7.72 5.98
CA ALA A 135 -19.86 7.68 4.94
C ALA A 135 -18.98 6.42 5.03
N ALA A 136 -19.39 5.38 4.30
CA ALA A 136 -18.51 4.41 3.63
C ALA A 136 -17.54 3.59 4.51
N ARG A 137 -17.97 3.09 5.66
CA ARG A 137 -17.30 1.95 6.29
C ARG A 137 -17.73 0.68 5.55
N PHE A 138 -16.79 -0.18 5.14
CA PHE A 138 -17.14 -1.58 4.90
C PHE A 138 -17.94 -2.04 6.12
N ASN A 139 -19.12 -2.62 5.89
CA ASN A 139 -19.97 -3.08 6.97
C ASN A 139 -19.10 -3.89 7.95
N ASP A 140 -19.08 -3.48 9.22
CA ASP A 140 -18.27 -4.16 10.23
C ASP A 140 -18.65 -5.64 10.18
N LEU A 141 -17.66 -6.52 10.03
CA LEU A 141 -17.93 -7.94 9.83
C LEU A 141 -18.84 -8.49 10.94
N PRO A 142 -19.84 -9.33 10.59
CA PRO A 142 -20.54 -10.10 11.59
C PRO A 142 -19.51 -10.98 12.30
N ASN A 143 -19.38 -10.79 13.62
CA ASN A 143 -18.38 -11.42 14.52
C ASN A 143 -16.93 -10.91 14.42
N LYS A 144 -16.77 -9.58 14.47
CA LYS A 144 -15.45 -8.91 14.57
C LYS A 144 -14.52 -9.43 15.68
N LYS A 145 -15.06 -10.03 16.76
CA LYS A 145 -14.26 -10.53 17.90
C LYS A 145 -13.47 -11.79 17.56
N ASP A 146 -14.03 -12.65 16.70
CA ASP A 146 -13.47 -13.98 16.42
C ASP A 146 -12.83 -14.07 15.03
N SER A 147 -12.87 -12.97 14.26
CA SER A 147 -12.41 -12.94 12.88
C SER A 147 -11.12 -12.14 12.70
N LEU A 148 -10.09 -12.81 12.19
CA LEU A 148 -8.83 -12.21 11.76
C LEU A 148 -8.86 -11.97 10.25
N TYR A 149 -8.87 -10.72 9.82
CA TYR A 149 -8.83 -10.41 8.38
C TYR A 149 -7.53 -10.93 7.78
N THR A 150 -7.64 -11.70 6.70
CA THR A 150 -6.46 -11.94 5.85
C THR A 150 -6.11 -10.67 5.09
N GLY A 151 -7.12 -9.81 4.92
CA GLY A 151 -7.14 -8.52 4.25
C GLY A 151 -7.12 -8.60 2.73
N LYS A 152 -7.07 -9.81 2.15
CA LYS A 152 -7.35 -9.97 0.73
C LYS A 152 -8.79 -9.49 0.45
N ILE A 153 -8.90 -8.47 -0.40
CA ILE A 153 -10.17 -7.90 -0.86
C ILE A 153 -10.23 -8.04 -2.37
N ILE A 154 -11.11 -8.91 -2.87
CA ILE A 154 -11.36 -9.06 -4.29
C ILE A 154 -12.54 -8.16 -4.66
N ILE A 155 -12.38 -7.31 -5.66
CA ILE A 155 -13.48 -6.48 -6.15
C ILE A 155 -13.81 -6.87 -7.58
N ASN A 156 -15.07 -7.21 -7.78
CA ASN A 156 -15.66 -7.47 -9.07
C ASN A 156 -16.55 -6.29 -9.46
N LEU A 157 -16.04 -5.41 -10.33
CA LEU A 157 -16.75 -4.22 -10.79
C LEU A 157 -18.03 -4.56 -11.58
N HIS A 158 -18.01 -5.61 -12.40
CA HIS A 158 -19.16 -6.05 -13.19
C HIS A 158 -20.30 -6.54 -12.30
N MET A 159 -19.98 -7.36 -11.30
CA MET A 159 -20.96 -7.87 -10.34
C MET A 159 -21.25 -6.87 -9.20
N ARG A 160 -20.61 -5.70 -9.22
CA ARG A 160 -20.62 -4.71 -8.13
C ARG A 160 -20.39 -5.34 -6.74
N ARG A 161 -19.52 -6.34 -6.67
CA ARG A 161 -19.33 -7.23 -5.52
C ARG A 161 -17.92 -7.12 -4.96
N ILE A 162 -17.81 -7.16 -3.64
CA ILE A 162 -16.55 -7.12 -2.91
C ILE A 162 -16.48 -8.32 -1.97
N ASP A 163 -15.42 -9.10 -2.11
CA ASP A 163 -15.14 -10.26 -1.29
C ASP A 163 -13.99 -9.96 -0.33
N VAL A 164 -14.28 -9.88 0.97
CA VAL A 164 -13.30 -9.65 2.03
C VAL A 164 -12.98 -10.99 2.70
N GLU A 165 -11.73 -11.44 2.56
CA GLU A 165 -11.28 -12.72 3.07
C GLU A 165 -10.78 -12.60 4.53
N ALA A 166 -11.27 -13.48 5.41
CA ALA A 166 -10.88 -13.56 6.81
C ALA A 166 -10.66 -15.00 7.27
N ILE A 167 -10.12 -15.13 8.47
CA ILE A 167 -9.96 -16.38 9.22
C ILE A 167 -10.79 -16.24 10.48
N ASN A 168 -11.86 -17.01 10.58
CA ASN A 168 -12.64 -17.14 11.79
C ASN A 168 -11.92 -18.13 12.72
N ILE A 169 -11.81 -17.79 14.00
CA ILE A 169 -11.19 -18.62 15.02
C ILE A 169 -12.32 -19.07 15.94
N HIS A 170 -12.67 -20.35 15.88
CA HIS A 170 -13.76 -20.87 16.69
C HIS A 170 -13.41 -20.69 18.18
N PRO A 171 -14.28 -20.08 19.01
CA PRO A 171 -13.92 -19.66 20.36
C PRO A 171 -13.58 -20.82 21.30
N ILE A 172 -14.18 -21.99 21.06
CA ILE A 172 -13.98 -23.19 21.87
C ILE A 172 -12.86 -24.07 21.31
N THR A 173 -12.94 -24.49 20.05
CA THR A 173 -11.98 -25.43 19.44
C THR A 173 -10.67 -24.78 19.00
N SER A 174 -10.61 -23.44 18.92
CA SER A 174 -9.51 -22.68 18.30
C SER A 174 -9.23 -23.06 16.85
N GLU A 175 -10.16 -23.78 16.20
CA GLU A 175 -10.05 -24.13 14.79
C GLU A 175 -10.12 -22.87 13.92
N ARG A 176 -9.25 -22.82 12.92
CA ARG A 176 -9.15 -21.71 11.98
C ARG A 176 -9.91 -22.05 10.71
N GLU A 177 -11.05 -21.40 10.52
CA GLU A 177 -11.85 -21.54 9.32
C GLU A 177 -11.68 -20.31 8.43
N LYS A 178 -11.47 -20.55 7.13
CA LYS A 178 -11.37 -19.47 6.16
C LYS A 178 -12.77 -19.05 5.72
N VAL A 179 -13.10 -17.78 5.91
CA VAL A 179 -14.41 -17.21 5.58
C VAL A 179 -14.26 -16.06 4.57
N VAL A 180 -15.25 -15.91 3.69
CA VAL A 180 -15.33 -14.79 2.75
C VAL A 180 -16.59 -14.00 3.05
N TYR A 181 -16.43 -12.74 3.36
CA TYR A 181 -17.52 -11.82 3.61
C TYR A 181 -17.84 -11.04 2.34
N LEU A 182 -19.13 -10.91 2.06
CA LEU A 182 -19.64 -10.23 0.88
C LEU A 182 -20.05 -8.81 1.25
N ASP A 183 -19.55 -7.85 0.48
CA ASP A 183 -20.00 -6.46 0.46
C ASP A 183 -20.25 -6.04 -1.00
N PHE A 184 -20.85 -4.87 -1.21
CA PHE A 184 -21.19 -4.38 -2.55
C PHE A 184 -20.64 -2.98 -2.81
N LEU A 185 -20.52 -2.62 -4.09
CA LEU A 185 -20.20 -1.24 -4.48
C LEU A 185 -21.42 -0.35 -4.25
N SER A 186 -21.23 0.83 -3.66
CA SER A 186 -22.31 1.81 -3.53
C SER A 186 -22.72 2.34 -4.91
N ASP A 187 -23.94 2.87 -5.04
CA ASP A 187 -24.40 3.48 -6.30
C ASP A 187 -23.61 4.73 -6.68
N SER A 188 -22.98 5.36 -5.69
CA SER A 188 -22.06 6.46 -5.91
C SER A 188 -20.70 6.03 -6.44
N GLU A 189 -20.27 4.77 -6.25
CA GLU A 189 -18.98 4.25 -6.72
C GLU A 189 -19.05 3.91 -8.21
N THR A 190 -19.05 4.96 -9.03
CA THR A 190 -19.12 4.87 -10.49
C THR A 190 -17.74 4.77 -11.12
N ASN A 191 -16.68 5.15 -10.39
CA ASN A 191 -15.31 5.14 -10.88
C ASN A 191 -14.33 4.46 -9.90
N MET A 192 -13.17 4.07 -10.44
CA MET A 192 -12.11 3.41 -9.66
C MET A 192 -11.55 4.31 -8.55
N GLN A 193 -11.60 5.63 -8.72
CA GLN A 193 -11.06 6.60 -7.78
C GLN A 193 -11.84 6.61 -6.47
N GLU A 194 -13.17 6.67 -6.52
CA GLU A 194 -14.06 6.61 -5.35
C GLU A 194 -13.85 5.30 -4.57
N LEU A 195 -13.68 4.20 -5.30
CA LEU A 195 -13.37 2.92 -4.71
C LEU A 195 -12.01 2.92 -4.00
N LEU A 196 -10.97 3.48 -4.62
CA LEU A 196 -9.65 3.63 -4.00
C LEU A 196 -9.70 4.50 -2.75
N GLU A 197 -10.52 5.55 -2.74
CA GLU A 197 -10.74 6.38 -1.57
C GLU A 197 -11.40 5.59 -0.43
N ARG A 198 -12.49 4.85 -0.71
CA ARG A 198 -13.14 3.97 0.30
C ARG A 198 -12.17 2.95 0.86
N LEU A 199 -11.37 2.32 0.00
CA LEU A 199 -10.37 1.34 0.40
C LEU A 199 -9.26 1.96 1.24
N THR A 200 -8.84 3.18 0.90
CA THR A 200 -7.84 3.93 1.66
C THR A 200 -8.37 4.27 3.05
N ILE A 201 -9.61 4.74 3.15
CA ILE A 201 -10.30 4.99 4.44
C ILE A 201 -10.36 3.70 5.25
N TYR A 202 -10.84 2.63 4.62
CA TYR A 202 -10.95 1.32 5.26
C TYR A 202 -9.60 0.88 5.82
N GLY A 203 -8.54 1.00 5.02
CA GLY A 203 -7.25 0.53 5.46
C GLY A 203 -6.51 1.42 6.44
N ASN A 204 -6.74 2.73 6.38
CA ASN A 204 -6.29 3.64 7.41
C ASN A 204 -6.94 3.29 8.77
N SER A 205 -8.25 3.06 8.78
CA SER A 205 -9.00 2.73 10.01
C SER A 205 -8.55 1.43 10.69
N ARG A 206 -7.89 0.54 9.94
CA ARG A 206 -7.39 -0.77 10.41
C ARG A 206 -5.86 -0.84 10.47
N ASN A 207 -5.17 0.28 10.24
CA ASN A 207 -3.72 0.40 10.25
C ASN A 207 -3.01 -0.60 9.31
N PHE A 208 -3.50 -0.70 8.06
CA PHE A 208 -2.85 -1.55 7.07
C PHE A 208 -1.53 -0.96 6.60
N GLN A 209 -0.58 -1.85 6.40
CA GLN A 209 0.82 -1.51 6.14
C GLN A 209 1.22 -1.66 4.66
N LEU A 210 0.36 -2.26 3.85
CA LEU A 210 0.58 -2.49 2.44
C LEU A 210 -0.76 -2.42 1.70
N PHE A 211 -0.79 -1.59 0.67
CA PHE A 211 -1.83 -1.54 -0.34
C PHE A 211 -1.22 -1.97 -1.66
N GLN A 212 -1.70 -3.08 -2.19
CA GLN A 212 -1.30 -3.58 -3.50
C GLN A 212 -2.54 -3.69 -4.38
N LEU A 213 -2.61 -2.81 -5.36
CA LEU A 213 -3.63 -2.82 -6.41
C LEU A 213 -3.09 -3.61 -7.59
N ILE A 214 -3.76 -4.70 -7.95
CA ILE A 214 -3.49 -5.43 -9.18
C ILE A 214 -4.73 -5.28 -10.06
N ASP A 215 -4.61 -4.43 -11.07
CA ASP A 215 -5.63 -4.27 -12.10
C ASP A 215 -5.37 -5.26 -13.24
N LEU A 216 -6.12 -6.36 -13.29
CA LEU A 216 -5.98 -7.33 -14.38
C LEU A 216 -6.57 -6.81 -15.69
N ASN A 217 -7.45 -5.80 -15.66
CA ASN A 217 -7.95 -5.15 -16.87
C ASN A 217 -6.84 -4.29 -17.48
N LEU A 218 -6.09 -3.52 -16.69
CA LEU A 218 -4.90 -2.81 -17.18
C LEU A 218 -3.87 -3.79 -17.78
N LEU A 219 -3.59 -4.89 -17.06
CA LEU A 219 -2.68 -5.92 -17.55
C LEU A 219 -3.17 -6.59 -18.84
N SER A 220 -4.48 -6.61 -19.12
CA SER A 220 -5.03 -7.22 -20.33
C SER A 220 -5.26 -6.23 -21.48
N ALA A 221 -5.62 -4.97 -21.18
CA ALA A 221 -5.99 -3.93 -22.14
C ALA A 221 -4.78 -3.35 -22.89
N GLU A 222 -3.60 -3.30 -22.26
CA GLU A 222 -2.39 -2.95 -22.99
C GLU A 222 -1.94 -4.14 -23.85
N SER A 223 -2.30 -4.08 -25.13
CA SER A 223 -1.77 -4.94 -26.20
C SER A 223 -0.26 -4.73 -26.46
N ALA A 224 0.37 -3.80 -25.74
CA ALA A 224 1.78 -3.46 -25.84
C ALA A 224 2.71 -4.40 -25.04
N TYR A 225 2.18 -5.15 -24.06
CA TYR A 225 2.98 -6.09 -23.27
C TYR A 225 2.84 -7.51 -23.80
N GLY A 226 3.97 -8.20 -24.01
CA GLY A 226 3.94 -9.63 -24.32
C GLY A 226 3.38 -10.43 -23.14
N GLU A 227 2.73 -11.58 -23.38
CA GLU A 227 2.20 -12.44 -22.30
C GLU A 227 3.24 -12.74 -21.20
N LYS A 228 4.52 -12.85 -21.60
CA LYS A 228 5.66 -13.05 -20.70
C LYS A 228 5.86 -11.88 -19.71
N GLU A 229 5.80 -10.62 -20.17
CA GLU A 229 5.94 -9.45 -19.30
C GLU A 229 4.75 -9.30 -18.35
N LYS A 230 3.53 -9.66 -18.80
CA LYS A 230 2.33 -9.68 -17.95
C LYS A 230 2.48 -10.69 -16.82
N PHE A 231 2.91 -11.91 -17.17
CA PHE A 231 3.17 -12.97 -16.20
C PHE A 231 4.27 -12.58 -15.22
N GLU A 232 5.34 -11.94 -15.69
CA GLU A 232 6.41 -11.46 -14.81
C GLU A 232 5.97 -10.34 -13.89
N THR A 233 5.22 -9.35 -14.39
CA THR A 233 4.67 -8.28 -13.54
C THR A 233 3.78 -8.87 -12.44
N LEU A 234 2.93 -9.83 -12.79
CA LEU A 234 2.12 -10.58 -11.82
C LEU A 234 2.99 -11.38 -10.86
N LYS A 235 4.02 -12.05 -11.35
CA LYS A 235 4.93 -12.84 -10.53
C LYS A 235 5.74 -11.95 -9.58
N GLU A 236 6.25 -10.81 -10.01
CA GLU A 236 6.94 -9.84 -9.16
C GLU A 236 5.99 -9.31 -8.07
N CYS A 237 4.75 -8.98 -8.45
CA CYS A 237 3.72 -8.61 -7.48
C CYS A 237 3.44 -9.72 -6.45
N LEU A 238 3.43 -10.98 -6.90
CA LEU A 238 3.20 -12.16 -6.06
C LEU A 238 4.41 -12.50 -5.18
N ASP A 239 5.62 -12.35 -5.70
CA ASP A 239 6.88 -12.59 -5.00
C ASP A 239 7.11 -11.48 -3.96
N GLU A 240 6.75 -10.23 -4.27
CA GLU A 240 6.69 -9.13 -3.30
C GLU A 240 5.70 -9.43 -2.18
N CYS A 241 4.50 -9.91 -2.51
CA CYS A 241 3.53 -10.43 -1.55
C CYS A 241 4.13 -11.54 -0.67
N ALA A 242 4.78 -12.52 -1.29
CA ALA A 242 5.32 -13.70 -0.61
C ALA A 242 6.47 -13.32 0.35
N ALA A 243 7.38 -12.45 -0.09
CA ALA A 243 8.50 -11.96 0.71
C ALA A 243 8.05 -11.16 1.94
N VAL A 244 6.93 -10.43 1.84
CA VAL A 244 6.33 -9.74 2.99
C VAL A 244 5.59 -10.71 3.90
N SER A 245 5.01 -11.79 3.35
CA SER A 245 4.21 -12.76 4.09
C SER A 245 4.98 -13.66 5.05
N SER A 246 6.28 -13.89 4.82
CA SER A 246 7.12 -14.67 5.74
C SER A 246 7.53 -13.87 7.00
N PHE A 247 7.26 -12.56 7.03
CA PHE A 247 7.71 -11.66 8.09
C PHE A 247 6.58 -11.06 8.95
N TYR A 248 5.31 -11.10 8.53
CA TYR A 248 4.21 -10.45 9.28
C TYR A 248 2.90 -11.25 9.28
N ASP A 249 2.39 -11.51 10.51
CA ASP A 249 1.09 -12.13 10.81
C ASP A 249 -0.12 -11.18 10.69
N ARG A 250 0.04 -9.97 10.11
CA ARG A 250 -1.06 -8.98 10.05
C ARG A 250 -1.35 -8.48 8.64
N ILE A 251 -2.52 -8.92 8.16
CA ILE A 251 -3.48 -8.32 7.21
C ILE A 251 -2.91 -7.75 5.89
N ARG A 252 -3.20 -8.49 4.80
CA ARG A 252 -2.80 -8.32 3.38
C ARG A 252 -3.81 -7.42 2.64
N PHE A 253 -3.57 -6.93 1.42
CA PHE A 253 -4.62 -6.48 0.49
C PHE A 253 -4.32 -7.04 -0.89
N ARG A 254 -5.32 -7.60 -1.57
CA ARG A 254 -5.14 -8.26 -2.87
C ARG A 254 -6.34 -8.02 -3.76
N PHE A 255 -6.26 -6.98 -4.58
CA PHE A 255 -7.20 -6.78 -5.68
C PHE A 255 -6.90 -7.77 -6.79
N LEU A 256 -7.93 -8.44 -7.30
CA LEU A 256 -7.89 -9.30 -8.48
C LEU A 256 -9.17 -9.01 -9.26
N GLY A 257 -9.17 -8.01 -10.14
CA GLY A 257 -10.35 -7.77 -11.00
C GLY A 257 -10.35 -8.74 -12.17
N TRP A 258 -11.35 -9.62 -12.35
CA TRP A 258 -11.40 -10.55 -13.50
C TRP A 258 -12.75 -10.49 -14.26
N ARG A 259 -12.63 -10.32 -15.60
CA ARG A 259 -13.51 -10.58 -16.78
C ARG A 259 -15.03 -10.35 -16.67
N LYS A 260 -15.73 -9.83 -17.68
CA LYS A 260 -15.49 -9.66 -19.12
C LYS A 260 -16.15 -8.36 -19.58
#